data_AF-A0A529C4B1-F1
#
_entry.id   AF-A0A529C4B1-F1
#
_cell.length_a   1.000
_cell.length_b   1.000
_cell.length_c   1.000
_cell.angle_alpha   90.00
_cell.angle_beta   90.00
_cell.angle_gamma   90.00
#
_symmetry.space_group_name_H-M   'P 1'
#
loop_
_entity.id
_entity.type
_entity.pdbx_description
1 polymer ?
#
loop_
_entity_poly.entity_id
_entity_poly.type
_entity_poly.pdbx_seq_one_letter_code
_entity_poly.pdbx_strand_id
1 'polypeptide(L)' 'MSGSRRVFSIPPGAPFLPTLAEALLAGRLVPGFAYDGDPLMLADLTIYVPTRRAARALRGVFV' A
#
# COMPACT_ATOMS: atom_id res chain seq x y z
N MET A 1 -24.96 -8.31 5.25
CA MET A 1 -23.81 -8.13 4.33
C MET A 1 -22.62 -7.63 5.14
N SER A 2 -21.74 -8.51 5.62
CA SER A 2 -20.46 -8.05 6.17
C SER A 2 -19.49 -7.90 5.00
N GLY A 3 -19.41 -6.68 4.45
CA GLY A 3 -18.44 -6.39 3.39
C GLY A 3 -17.02 -6.42 3.96
N SER A 4 -16.05 -6.85 3.16
CA SER A 4 -14.63 -6.73 3.49
C SER A 4 -14.30 -5.28 3.90
N ARG A 5 -13.51 -5.09 4.95
CA ARG A 5 -13.15 -3.76 5.44
C ARG A 5 -12.39 -3.00 4.35
N ARG A 6 -12.86 -1.79 4.01
CA ARG A 6 -12.28 -0.94 2.94
C ARG A 6 -11.61 0.34 3.46
N VAL A 7 -11.70 0.57 4.77
CA VAL A 7 -11.12 1.74 5.44
C VAL A 7 -10.18 1.24 6.52
N PHE A 8 -8.92 1.64 6.41
CA PHE A 8 -7.83 1.27 7.30
C PHE A 8 -7.25 2.53 7.93
N SER A 9 -6.69 2.37 9.13
CA SER A 9 -6.06 3.47 9.88
C SER A 9 -4.62 3.11 10.20
N ILE A 10 -3.73 4.10 10.09
CA ILE A 10 -2.34 3.99 10.54
C ILE A 10 -2.22 4.82 11.83
N PRO A 11 -1.65 4.28 12.92
CA PRO A 11 -1.41 5.05 14.14
C PRO A 11 -0.56 6.29 13.87
N PRO A 12 -0.81 7.42 14.54
CA PRO A 12 -0.14 8.69 14.24
C PRO A 12 1.38 8.67 14.50
N GLY A 13 1.87 7.76 15.36
CA GLY A 13 3.31 7.59 15.62
C GLY A 13 4.03 6.65 14.65
N ALA A 14 3.31 5.97 13.76
CA ALA A 14 3.92 5.06 12.80
C ALA A 14 4.38 5.83 11.54
N PRO A 15 5.53 5.48 10.95
CA PRO A 15 5.98 6.08 9.70
C PRO A 15 5.00 5.70 8.58
N PHE A 16 4.22 6.68 8.11
CA PHE A 16 3.05 6.42 7.26
C PHE A 16 3.37 5.62 5.98
N LEU A 17 4.34 6.08 5.18
CA LEU A 17 4.65 5.44 3.88
C LEU A 17 5.24 4.03 4.03
N PRO A 18 6.24 3.77 4.90
CA PRO A 18 6.69 2.41 5.17
C PRO A 18 5.58 1.48 5.67
N THR A 19 4.74 1.97 6.59
CA THR A 19 3.63 1.17 7.15
C THR A 19 2.60 0.80 6.09
N LEU A 20 2.28 1.74 5.20
CA LEU A 20 1.38 1.52 4.07
C LEU A 20 1.97 0.50 3.08
N ALA A 21 3.23 0.67 2.70
CA ALA A 21 3.90 -0.21 1.74
C ALA A 21 3.98 -1.64 2.27
N GLU A 22 4.41 -1.83 3.52
CA GLU A 22 4.47 -3.15 4.15
C GLU A 22 3.09 -3.83 4.21
N ALA A 23 2.04 -3.09 4.59
CA ALA A 23 0.70 -3.63 4.63
C ALA A 23 0.15 -4.02 3.25
N LEU A 24 0.52 -3.27 2.22
CA LEU A 24 0.16 -3.57 0.84
C LEU A 24 0.86 -4.84 0.34
N LEU A 25 2.18 -4.92 0.51
CA LEU A 25 2.98 -6.08 0.10
C LEU A 25 2.54 -7.35 0.83
N ALA A 26 2.21 -7.24 2.12
CA ALA A 26 1.69 -8.34 2.93
C ALA A 26 0.24 -8.76 2.58
N GLY A 27 -0.38 -8.13 1.56
CA GLY A 27 -1.73 -8.46 1.10
C GLY A 27 -2.85 -8.13 2.09
N ARG A 28 -2.59 -7.24 3.06
CA ARG A 28 -3.56 -6.88 4.11
C ARG A 28 -4.61 -5.88 3.65
N LEU A 29 -4.38 -5.19 2.53
CA LEU A 29 -5.20 -4.05 2.08
C LEU A 29 -6.14 -4.37 0.92
N VAL A 30 -5.69 -5.21 -0.01
CA VAL A 30 -6.42 -5.54 -1.24
C VAL A 30 -6.67 -7.04 -1.26
N PRO A 31 -7.92 -7.50 -1.07
CA PRO A 31 -8.25 -8.92 -1.13
C PRO A 31 -7.82 -9.53 -2.47
N GLY A 32 -7.08 -10.63 -2.42
CA GLY A 32 -6.58 -11.33 -3.60
C GLY A 32 -5.24 -10.81 -4.15
N PHE A 33 -4.67 -9.76 -3.56
CA PHE A 33 -3.31 -9.31 -3.84
C PHE A 33 -2.40 -9.67 -2.67
N ALA A 34 -1.28 -10.33 -2.94
CA ALA A 34 -0.17 -10.50 -2.00
C ALA A 34 1.11 -10.54 -2.82
N TYR A 35 2.10 -9.72 -2.46
CA TYR A 35 3.36 -9.66 -3.18
C TYR A 35 4.19 -10.92 -2.87
N ASP A 36 4.59 -11.65 -3.91
CA ASP A 36 5.34 -12.92 -3.79
C ASP A 36 6.85 -12.77 -4.06
N GLY A 37 7.28 -11.57 -4.42
CA GLY A 37 8.66 -11.28 -4.80
C GLY A 37 8.84 -10.88 -6.27
N ASP A 38 7.85 -11.11 -7.14
CA ASP A 38 7.89 -10.66 -8.53
C ASP A 38 7.59 -9.14 -8.63
N PRO A 39 8.58 -8.31 -9.04
CA PRO A 39 8.39 -6.87 -9.17
C PRO A 39 7.26 -6.46 -10.12
N LEU A 40 6.91 -7.31 -11.10
CA LEU A 40 5.85 -7.01 -12.06
C LEU A 40 4.46 -6.97 -11.42
N MET A 41 4.24 -7.67 -10.30
CA MET A 41 2.95 -7.62 -9.60
C MET A 41 2.59 -6.21 -9.11
N LEU A 42 3.59 -5.35 -8.85
CA LEU A 42 3.33 -3.97 -8.46
C LEU A 42 2.72 -3.13 -9.59
N ALA A 43 2.90 -3.54 -10.86
CA ALA A 43 2.31 -2.86 -12.00
C ALA A 43 0.78 -3.01 -12.07
N ASP A 44 0.23 -4.06 -11.47
CA ASP A 44 -1.22 -4.30 -11.41
C ASP A 44 -1.93 -3.40 -10.37
N LEU A 45 -1.16 -2.70 -9.52
CA LEU A 45 -1.68 -1.82 -8.49
C LEU A 45 -1.67 -0.35 -8.90
N THR A 46 -2.82 0.31 -8.72
CA THR A 46 -2.92 1.76 -8.84
C THR A 46 -3.16 2.39 -7.47
N ILE A 47 -2.23 3.22 -7.02
CA ILE A 47 -2.31 3.91 -5.72
C ILE A 47 -2.52 5.41 -5.94
N TYR A 48 -3.66 5.93 -5.48
CA TYR A 48 -3.92 7.36 -5.46
C TYR A 48 -3.34 8.00 -4.20
N VAL A 49 -2.64 9.12 -4.38
CA VAL A 49 -2.06 9.92 -3.30
C VAL A 49 -2.42 11.39 -3.47
N PRO A 50 -2.53 12.17 -2.39
CA PRO A 50 -3.06 13.52 -2.46
C PRO A 50 -2.12 14.51 -3.17
N THR A 51 -0.82 14.19 -3.29
CA THR A 51 0.16 15.10 -3.91
C THR A 51 1.22 14.34 -4.71
N ARG A 52 1.81 15.03 -5.70
CA ARG A 52 2.97 14.53 -6.45
C ARG A 52 4.18 14.26 -5.55
N ARG A 53 4.35 15.02 -4.45
CA ARG A 53 5.41 14.78 -3.46
C ARG A 53 5.23 13.43 -2.77
N ALA A 54 4.00 13.11 -2.35
CA ALA A 54 3.69 11.80 -1.76
C ALA A 54 3.93 10.66 -2.76
N ALA A 55 3.59 10.84 -4.04
CA ALA A 55 3.84 9.82 -5.07
C ALA A 55 5.34 9.52 -5.21
N ARG A 56 6.18 10.56 -5.27
CA ARG A 56 7.64 10.41 -5.36
C ARG A 56 8.23 9.75 -4.12
N ALA A 57 7.77 10.14 -2.93
CA ALA A 57 8.21 9.54 -1.68
C ALA A 57 7.81 8.07 -1.58
N LEU A 58 6.57 7.73 -1.97
CA LEU A 58 6.07 6.36 -1.97
C LEU A 58 6.87 5.46 -2.92
N ARG A 59 7.20 5.96 -4.13
CA ARG A 59 8.08 5.23 -5.06
C ARG A 59 9.41 4.84 -4.42
N GLY A 60 10.01 5.73 -3.62
CA GLY A 60 11.28 5.46 -2.94
C GLY A 60 11.21 4.42 -1.82
N VAL A 61 10.02 3.98 -1.40
CA VAL A 61 9.84 2.94 -0.37
C VAL A 61 9.74 1.53 -1.00
N PHE A 62 9.44 1.45 -2.31
CA PHE A 62 9.33 0.18 -3.04
C PHE A 62 10.61 -0.23 -3.80
N VAL A 63 11.66 0.63 -3.79
CA VAL A 63 12.92 0.43 -4.52
C VAL A 63 14.04 0.06 -3.56
#